data_AF-A0A3N0XB93-F1
#
_entry.id   AF-A0A3N0XB93-F1
#
_cell.length_a   1.000
_cell.length_b   1.000
_cell.length_c   1.000
_cell.angle_alpha   90.00
_cell.angle_beta   90.00
_cell.angle_gamma   90.00
#
_symmetry.space_group_name_H-M   'P 1'
#
loop_
_entity.id
_entity.type
_entity.pdbx_description
1 polymer ?
#
loop_
_entity_poly.entity_id
_entity_poly.type
_entity_poly.pdbx_seq_one_letter_code
_entity_poly.pdbx_strand_id
1 'polypeptide(L)'
;IYRGFIKLNTSISLDNAESVVDPQNPNVRGAHGEEEKDELESIINGFNEKWFQGWEATPEDQKVKFISLSKSVKAHPDFNAKVAQNSDDQNRELALKKILDDVMAQQRKQELELYKLYAQDSSFYQAFLNTMKQVINVR
;
A
#
# COMPACT_ATOMS: atom_id res chain seq x y z
N ILE A 1 -17.13 -36.73 -44.67
CA ILE A 1 -16.25 -35.54 -44.81
C ILE A 1 -17.02 -34.35 -44.24
N TYR A 2 -16.36 -33.55 -43.41
CA TYR A 2 -16.94 -32.74 -42.34
C TYR A 2 -17.64 -31.45 -42.79
N ARG A 3 -18.86 -31.25 -42.25
CA ARG A 3 -19.48 -30.06 -41.65
C ARG A 3 -19.02 -28.64 -42.08
N GLY A 4 -19.86 -28.01 -42.90
CA GLY A 4 -20.62 -26.76 -42.65
C GLY A 4 -19.94 -25.55 -41.98
N PHE A 5 -19.78 -24.48 -42.76
CA PHE A 5 -19.49 -23.11 -42.31
C PHE A 5 -20.71 -22.46 -41.65
N ILE A 6 -20.53 -21.79 -40.50
CA ILE A 6 -21.52 -20.86 -39.93
C ILE A 6 -20.79 -19.58 -39.49
N LYS A 7 -21.16 -18.45 -40.11
CA LYS A 7 -20.93 -17.10 -39.61
C LYS A 7 -22.00 -16.79 -38.56
N LEU A 8 -21.61 -16.31 -37.38
CA LEU A 8 -22.53 -15.73 -36.40
C LEU A 8 -22.17 -14.27 -36.15
N ASN A 9 -23.06 -13.41 -36.65
CA ASN A 9 -23.20 -12.02 -36.29
C ASN A 9 -24.29 -12.01 -35.20
N THR A 10 -24.01 -11.57 -33.98
CA THR A 10 -25.08 -11.32 -32.99
C THR A 10 -24.78 -10.08 -32.18
N SER A 11 -25.74 -9.16 -32.27
CA SER A 11 -25.87 -7.92 -31.51
C SER A 11 -26.03 -8.25 -30.03
N ILE A 12 -25.13 -7.76 -29.17
CA ILE A 12 -25.37 -7.78 -27.73
C ILE A 12 -26.08 -6.47 -27.39
N SER A 13 -27.39 -6.58 -27.20
CA SER A 13 -28.25 -5.50 -26.73
C SER A 13 -27.88 -5.13 -25.29
N LEU A 14 -27.75 -3.83 -25.03
CA LEU A 14 -27.71 -3.24 -23.69
C LEU A 14 -29.03 -3.51 -22.98
N ASP A 15 -29.01 -4.33 -21.93
CA ASP A 15 -30.15 -4.43 -21.02
C ASP A 15 -29.89 -3.56 -19.79
N ASN A 16 -30.81 -2.63 -19.59
CA ASN A 16 -30.77 -1.56 -18.61
C ASN A 16 -31.52 -2.05 -17.37
N ALA A 17 -30.87 -2.89 -16.58
CA ALA A 17 -31.39 -3.28 -15.27
C ALA A 17 -30.77 -2.35 -14.21
N GLU A 18 -31.56 -1.36 -13.82
CA GLU A 18 -31.35 -0.49 -12.67
C GLU A 18 -31.08 -1.35 -11.42
N SER A 19 -29.82 -1.52 -11.02
CA SER A 19 -29.51 -2.14 -9.73
C SER A 19 -29.59 -1.06 -8.66
N VAL A 20 -30.75 -0.94 -8.01
CA VAL A 20 -30.88 -0.25 -6.72
C VAL A 20 -30.08 -1.06 -5.71
N VAL A 21 -28.87 -0.60 -5.40
CA VAL A 21 -28.09 -1.13 -4.28
C VAL A 21 -28.39 -0.22 -3.08
N ASP A 22 -29.18 -0.74 -2.16
CA ASP A 22 -29.45 -0.12 -0.85
C ASP A 22 -28.11 0.14 -0.14
N PRO A 23 -27.84 1.35 0.40
CA PRO A 23 -26.61 1.64 1.13
C PRO A 23 -26.57 0.84 2.44
N GLN A 24 -26.01 -0.36 2.38
CA GLN A 24 -25.63 -1.11 3.56
C GLN A 24 -24.35 -0.50 4.14
N ASN A 25 -24.53 0.49 5.00
CA ASN A 25 -23.59 0.78 6.08
C ASN A 25 -24.00 -0.02 7.34
N PRO A 26 -23.37 -1.18 7.59
CA PRO A 26 -23.22 -1.66 8.93
C PRO A 26 -21.81 -1.33 9.41
N ASN A 27 -21.75 -0.34 10.27
CA ASN A 27 -20.63 -0.04 11.14
C ASN A 27 -20.35 -1.29 12.02
N VAL A 28 -19.56 -2.25 11.51
CA VAL A 28 -19.15 -3.45 12.26
C VAL A 28 -17.99 -3.11 13.19
N ARG A 29 -18.34 -2.48 14.30
CA ARG A 29 -17.47 -2.44 15.47
C ARG A 29 -17.43 -3.84 16.09
N GLY A 30 -16.39 -4.63 15.80
CA GLY A 30 -16.04 -5.80 16.64
C GLY A 30 -15.42 -7.03 15.98
N ALA A 31 -14.28 -6.90 15.28
CA ALA A 31 -13.26 -7.95 15.09
C ALA A 31 -11.95 -7.35 14.53
N HIS A 32 -11.56 -6.17 15.01
CA HIS A 32 -10.52 -5.35 14.39
C HIS A 32 -9.11 -5.81 14.82
N GLY A 33 -8.70 -6.98 14.36
CA GLY A 33 -7.39 -7.52 14.72
C GLY A 33 -6.88 -8.69 13.89
N GLU A 34 -7.74 -9.46 13.23
CA GLU A 34 -7.31 -10.49 12.26
C GLU A 34 -7.34 -9.93 10.84
N GLU A 35 -8.46 -9.35 10.38
CA GLU A 35 -8.55 -8.76 9.03
C GLU A 35 -7.49 -7.67 8.77
N GLU A 36 -7.27 -6.76 9.72
CA GLU A 36 -6.24 -5.72 9.55
C GLU A 36 -4.82 -6.30 9.46
N LYS A 37 -4.56 -7.41 10.17
CA LYS A 37 -3.26 -8.08 10.08
C LYS A 37 -3.12 -8.78 8.73
N ASP A 38 -4.16 -9.45 8.27
CA ASP A 38 -4.18 -10.15 6.98
C ASP A 38 -4.02 -9.19 5.80
N GLU A 39 -4.66 -8.01 5.86
CA GLU A 39 -4.50 -6.95 4.85
C GLU A 39 -3.06 -6.40 4.82
N LEU A 40 -2.49 -6.08 5.99
CA LEU A 40 -1.10 -5.60 6.09
C LEU A 40 -0.11 -6.67 5.62
N GLU A 41 -0.34 -7.93 5.96
CA GLU A 41 0.49 -9.06 5.52
C GLU A 41 0.43 -9.23 4.01
N SER A 42 -0.76 -9.16 3.41
CA SER A 42 -0.93 -9.24 1.96
C SER A 42 -0.18 -8.10 1.23
N ILE A 43 -0.28 -6.88 1.74
CA ILE A 43 0.42 -5.71 1.20
C ILE A 43 1.95 -5.90 1.27
N ILE A 44 2.46 -6.33 2.43
CA ILE A 44 3.90 -6.54 2.63
C ILE A 44 4.40 -7.70 1.77
N ASN A 45 3.64 -8.80 1.66
CA ASN A 45 3.98 -9.92 0.80
C ASN A 45 4.11 -9.50 -0.66
N GLY A 46 3.16 -8.70 -1.18
CA GLY A 46 3.23 -8.17 -2.55
C GLY A 46 4.42 -7.23 -2.79
N PHE A 47 4.83 -6.46 -1.77
CA PHE A 47 6.06 -5.68 -1.84
C PHE A 47 7.29 -6.60 -1.89
N ASN A 48 7.34 -7.61 -1.03
CA ASN A 48 8.45 -8.54 -0.92
C ASN A 48 8.63 -9.35 -2.20
N GLU A 49 7.57 -9.87 -2.83
CA GLU A 49 7.70 -10.62 -4.10
C GLU A 49 8.56 -9.90 -5.17
N LYS A 50 8.50 -8.57 -5.19
CA LYS A 50 9.25 -7.75 -6.15
C LYS A 50 10.58 -7.21 -5.61
N TRP A 51 10.70 -7.01 -4.30
CA TRP A 51 11.83 -6.29 -3.68
C TRP A 51 12.63 -7.11 -2.64
N PHE A 52 12.26 -8.38 -2.42
CA PHE A 52 12.88 -9.30 -1.45
C PHE A 52 14.38 -9.48 -1.69
N GLN A 53 14.83 -9.39 -2.95
CA GLN A 53 16.22 -9.64 -3.32
C GLN A 53 17.20 -8.53 -2.92
N GLY A 54 16.70 -7.36 -2.49
CA GLY A 54 17.55 -6.18 -2.27
C GLY A 54 18.24 -6.12 -0.90
N TRP A 55 17.64 -6.69 0.15
CA TRP A 55 18.11 -6.54 1.53
C TRP A 55 17.98 -7.85 2.29
N GLU A 56 19.11 -8.34 2.84
CA GLU A 56 19.28 -9.65 3.49
C GLU A 56 18.45 -9.80 4.78
N ALA A 57 17.12 -9.88 4.66
CA ALA A 57 16.20 -10.06 5.77
C ALA A 57 15.17 -11.13 5.42
N THR A 58 14.80 -11.96 6.40
CA THR A 58 13.71 -12.92 6.24
C THR A 58 12.37 -12.20 6.05
N PRO A 59 11.36 -12.78 5.38
CA PRO A 59 10.04 -12.15 5.23
C PRO A 59 9.46 -11.63 6.56
N GLU A 60 9.67 -12.37 7.64
CA GLU A 60 9.29 -12.01 9.00
C GLU A 60 10.02 -10.77 9.51
N ASP A 61 11.34 -10.70 9.34
CA ASP A 61 12.12 -9.51 9.69
C ASP A 61 11.66 -8.30 8.89
N GLN A 62 11.34 -8.50 7.60
CA GLN A 62 10.89 -7.42 6.73
C GLN A 62 9.56 -6.82 7.22
N LYS A 63 8.62 -7.68 7.63
CA LYS A 63 7.36 -7.28 8.25
C LYS A 63 7.58 -6.50 9.53
N VAL A 64 8.45 -6.98 10.42
CA VAL A 64 8.78 -6.28 11.67
C VAL A 64 9.35 -4.88 11.39
N LYS A 65 10.21 -4.74 10.38
CA LYS A 65 10.75 -3.44 10.00
C LYS A 65 9.70 -2.51 9.41
N PHE A 66 8.82 -2.97 8.54
CA PHE A 66 7.70 -2.15 8.03
C PHE A 66 6.79 -1.67 9.17
N ILE A 67 6.49 -2.53 10.14
CA ILE A 67 5.70 -2.16 11.32
C ILE A 67 6.47 -1.11 12.16
N SER A 68 7.77 -1.27 12.33
CA SER A 68 8.61 -0.33 13.08
C SER A 68 8.69 1.05 12.38
N LEU A 69 8.88 1.06 11.06
CA LEU A 69 8.95 2.28 10.25
C LEU A 69 7.59 2.98 10.20
N SER A 70 6.49 2.26 10.02
CA SER A 70 5.14 2.86 10.06
C SER A 70 4.80 3.47 11.41
N LYS A 71 5.21 2.84 12.53
CA LYS A 71 5.12 3.45 13.86
C LYS A 71 5.95 4.73 13.97
N SER A 72 7.18 4.71 13.45
CA SER A 72 8.08 5.87 13.45
C SER A 72 7.51 7.04 12.64
N VAL A 73 6.91 6.75 11.48
CA VAL A 73 6.21 7.74 10.64
C VAL A 73 5.00 8.31 11.37
N LYS A 74 4.14 7.46 11.96
CA LYS A 74 2.97 7.92 12.72
C LYS A 74 3.34 8.73 13.97
N ALA A 75 4.49 8.45 14.57
CA ALA A 75 5.01 9.17 15.74
C ALA A 75 5.72 10.49 15.38
N HIS A 76 5.97 10.76 14.10
CA HIS A 76 6.64 11.99 13.66
C HIS A 76 5.78 13.22 14.01
N PRO A 77 6.35 14.31 14.58
CA PRO A 77 5.58 15.47 15.04
C PRO A 77 4.73 16.13 13.95
N ASP A 78 5.23 16.09 12.70
CA ASP A 78 4.51 16.63 11.55
C ASP A 78 3.41 15.71 10.99
N PHE A 79 3.37 14.44 11.39
CA PHE A 79 2.47 13.46 10.77
C PHE A 79 1.00 13.85 10.92
N ASN A 80 0.57 14.13 12.15
CA ASN A 80 -0.84 14.41 12.40
C ASN A 80 -1.32 15.67 11.66
N ALA A 81 -0.59 16.78 11.82
CA ALA A 81 -0.97 18.07 11.26
C ALA A 81 -0.80 18.15 9.73
N LYS A 82 0.26 17.55 9.17
CA LYS A 82 0.59 17.70 7.74
C LYS A 82 0.11 16.54 6.86
N VAL A 83 -0.19 15.37 7.44
CA VAL A 83 -0.60 14.16 6.70
C VAL A 83 -1.98 13.65 7.11
N ALA A 84 -2.22 13.39 8.40
CA ALA A 84 -3.44 12.71 8.83
C ALA A 84 -4.70 13.61 8.81
N GLN A 85 -4.54 14.88 9.22
CA GLN A 85 -5.65 15.85 9.29
C GLN A 85 -5.69 16.83 8.11
N ASN A 86 -4.71 16.75 7.22
CA ASN A 86 -4.66 17.58 6.02
C ASN A 86 -5.57 16.96 4.96
N SER A 87 -6.41 17.75 4.30
CA SER A 87 -7.33 17.30 3.25
C SER A 87 -6.78 17.48 1.83
N ASP A 88 -5.62 18.14 1.69
CA ASP A 88 -4.97 18.38 0.40
C ASP A 88 -4.02 17.22 0.08
N ASP A 89 -4.40 16.41 -0.92
CA ASP A 89 -3.65 15.20 -1.31
C ASP A 89 -2.20 15.48 -1.72
N GLN A 90 -1.96 16.58 -2.42
CA GLN A 90 -0.61 16.93 -2.86
C GLN A 90 0.27 17.31 -1.66
N ASN A 91 -0.26 18.12 -0.75
CA ASN A 91 0.45 18.54 0.46
C ASN A 91 0.67 17.39 1.44
N ARG A 92 -0.32 16.49 1.60
CA ARG A 92 -0.16 15.25 2.39
C ARG A 92 0.94 14.38 1.83
N GLU A 93 0.96 14.19 0.51
CA GLU A 93 1.98 13.37 -0.13
C GLU A 93 3.38 13.96 0.04
N LEU A 94 3.55 15.27 -0.17
CA LEU A 94 4.82 15.95 0.03
C LEU A 94 5.28 15.87 1.50
N ALA A 95 4.37 16.03 2.45
CA ALA A 95 4.67 15.91 3.87
C ALA A 95 5.06 14.47 4.23
N LEU A 96 4.34 13.47 3.72
CA LEU A 96 4.68 12.06 3.96
C LEU A 96 6.06 11.71 3.40
N LYS A 97 6.42 12.18 2.21
CA LYS A 97 7.76 11.99 1.63
C LYS A 97 8.85 12.53 2.54
N LYS A 98 8.69 13.77 3.02
CA LYS A 98 9.64 14.39 3.95
C LYS A 98 9.77 13.61 5.26
N ILE A 99 8.65 13.18 5.83
CA ILE A 99 8.65 12.38 7.07
C ILE A 99 9.37 11.05 6.85
N LEU A 100 9.15 10.41 5.71
CA LEU A 100 9.84 9.17 5.35
C LEU A 100 11.34 9.37 5.18
N ASP A 101 11.76 10.44 4.51
CA ASP A 101 13.18 10.80 4.36
C ASP A 101 13.84 10.97 5.75
N ASP A 102 13.18 11.69 6.66
CA ASP A 102 13.67 11.92 8.02
C ASP A 102 13.76 10.62 8.84
N VAL A 103 12.72 9.78 8.80
CA VAL A 103 12.70 8.48 9.48
C VAL A 103 13.79 7.55 8.92
N MET A 104 13.95 7.49 7.60
CA MET A 104 14.98 6.69 6.94
C MET A 104 16.39 7.18 7.28
N ALA A 105 16.59 8.50 7.37
CA ALA A 105 17.86 9.08 7.78
C ALA A 105 18.21 8.73 9.24
N GLN A 106 17.22 8.70 10.14
CA GLN A 106 17.41 8.28 11.54
C GLN A 106 17.77 6.80 11.65
N GLN A 107 17.13 5.95 10.85
CA GLN A 107 17.36 4.49 10.83
C GLN A 107 18.62 4.08 10.07
N ARG A 108 19.24 4.99 9.30
CA ARG A 108 20.41 4.71 8.43
C ARG A 108 21.54 3.93 9.09
N LYS A 109 21.85 4.19 10.36
CA LYS A 109 22.95 3.49 11.08
C LYS A 109 22.61 2.03 11.39
N GLN A 110 21.33 1.74 11.62
CA GLN A 110 20.83 0.41 11.95
C GLN A 110 20.49 -0.38 10.68
N GLU A 111 20.03 0.31 9.65
CA GLU A 111 19.45 -0.26 8.44
C GLU A 111 20.14 0.29 7.18
N LEU A 112 21.47 0.14 7.12
CA LEU A 112 22.28 0.75 6.05
C LEU A 112 21.90 0.25 4.65
N GLU A 113 21.69 -1.05 4.48
CA GLU A 113 21.34 -1.62 3.17
C GLU A 113 19.94 -1.18 2.72
N LEU A 114 18.97 -1.17 3.62
CA LEU A 114 17.64 -0.62 3.34
C LEU A 114 17.70 0.86 2.96
N TYR A 115 18.50 1.65 3.67
CA TYR A 115 18.72 3.06 3.35
C TYR A 115 19.37 3.25 1.98
N LYS A 116 20.36 2.42 1.61
CA LYS A 116 20.96 2.46 0.27
C LYS A 116 19.94 2.18 -0.82
N LEU A 117 19.14 1.11 -0.69
CA LEU A 117 18.07 0.81 -1.65
C LEU A 117 17.09 1.97 -1.77
N TYR A 118 16.63 2.48 -0.63
CA TYR A 118 15.72 3.62 -0.57
C TYR A 118 16.27 4.86 -1.27
N ALA A 119 17.56 5.16 -1.10
CA ALA A 119 18.19 6.35 -1.66
C ALA A 119 18.67 6.19 -3.12
N GLN A 120 19.00 4.96 -3.55
CA GLN A 120 19.66 4.70 -4.83
C GLN A 120 18.71 4.10 -5.87
N ASP A 121 17.66 3.39 -5.46
CA ASP A 121 16.69 2.78 -6.36
C ASP A 121 15.36 3.55 -6.31
N SER A 122 15.12 4.33 -7.37
CA SER A 122 13.88 5.12 -7.49
C SER A 122 12.63 4.24 -7.57
N SER A 123 12.71 3.03 -8.12
CA SER A 123 11.57 2.12 -8.23
C SER A 123 11.25 1.50 -6.87
N PHE A 124 12.28 1.15 -6.10
CA PHE A 124 12.15 0.72 -4.71
C PHE A 124 11.54 1.83 -3.86
N TYR A 125 12.05 3.06 -3.95
CA TYR A 125 11.51 4.22 -3.23
C TYR A 125 10.01 4.41 -3.50
N GLN A 126 9.59 4.38 -4.78
CA GLN A 126 8.19 4.56 -5.14
C GLN A 126 7.32 3.42 -4.60
N ALA A 127 7.78 2.17 -4.71
CA ALA A 127 7.06 1.02 -4.15
C ALA A 127 6.95 1.14 -2.62
N PHE A 128 8.03 1.50 -1.94
CA PHE A 128 8.07 1.65 -0.49
C PHE A 128 7.12 2.76 -0.02
N LEU A 129 7.14 3.92 -0.70
CA LEU A 129 6.21 5.01 -0.43
C LEU A 129 4.75 4.57 -0.59
N ASN A 130 4.43 3.85 -1.66
CA ASN A 130 3.06 3.36 -1.92
C ASN A 130 2.61 2.34 -0.87
N THR A 131 3.47 1.39 -0.52
CA THR A 131 3.23 0.44 0.56
C THR A 131 3.01 1.17 1.89
N MET A 132 3.83 2.18 2.20
CA MET A 132 3.66 2.98 3.41
C MET A 132 2.33 3.74 3.43
N LYS A 133 1.90 4.35 2.31
CA LYS A 133 0.58 4.99 2.19
C LYS A 133 -0.56 4.02 2.51
N GLN A 134 -0.49 2.79 2.00
CA GLN A 134 -1.48 1.75 2.27
C GLN A 134 -1.49 1.35 3.76
N VAL A 135 -0.32 1.11 4.35
CA VAL A 135 -0.17 0.70 5.76
C VAL A 135 -0.68 1.76 6.74
N ILE A 136 -0.48 3.04 6.43
CA ILE A 136 -0.94 4.14 7.29
C ILE A 136 -2.37 4.61 6.96
N ASN A 137 -3.05 3.93 6.01
CA ASN A 137 -4.38 4.23 5.50
C ASN A 137 -4.55 5.69 5.04
N VAL A 138 -3.50 6.24 4.44
CA VAL A 138 -3.52 7.55 3.78
C VAL A 138 -3.89 7.26 2.32
N ARG A 139 -5.20 7.25 2.03
CA ARG A 139 -5.75 7.23 0.66
C ARG A 139 -5.83 8.63 0.09
#